data_AF-A0A817W123-F1
#
_entry.id   AF-A0A817W123-F1
#
_cell.length_a   1.000
_cell.length_b   1.000
_cell.length_c   1.000
_cell.angle_alpha   90.00
_cell.angle_beta   90.00
_cell.angle_gamma   90.00
#
_symmetry.space_group_name_H-M   'P 1'
#
loop_
_entity.id
_entity.type
_entity.pdbx_description
1 polymer ?
#
loop_
_entity_poly.entity_id
_entity_poly.type
_entity_poly.pdbx_seq_one_letter_code
_entity_poly.pdbx_strand_id
1 'polypeptide(L)'
;MNDIESSTYRYRRFYIFCVLVFILCFLIFLRTVISQLICLNAGRVLHNKQSVEVETQMTSVERILEYCSLEQEPSNQLSFKYRSPANWPSQGRIVFKNVSMSHSKELNSPLIGSSSYFINN
;
A
#
# COMPACT_ATOMS: atom_id res chain seq x y z
N MET A 1 34.99 -9.81 -75.28
CA MET A 1 33.62 -9.35 -74.90
C MET A 1 33.03 -10.24 -73.81
N ASN A 2 33.02 -11.57 -73.98
CA ASN A 2 32.37 -12.53 -73.07
C ASN A 2 33.00 -12.62 -71.66
N ASP A 3 34.32 -12.43 -71.50
CA ASP A 3 34.99 -12.54 -70.19
C ASP A 3 34.70 -11.34 -69.26
N ILE A 4 34.51 -10.15 -69.83
CA ILE A 4 34.15 -8.93 -69.08
C ILE A 4 32.71 -9.04 -68.58
N GLU A 5 31.79 -9.57 -69.41
CA GLU A 5 30.42 -9.83 -69.00
C GLU A 5 30.38 -10.84 -67.84
N SER A 6 31.08 -11.97 -67.96
CA SER A 6 31.20 -12.99 -66.90
C SER A 6 31.71 -12.41 -65.56
N SER A 7 32.73 -11.54 -65.62
CA SER A 7 33.26 -10.83 -64.45
C SER A 7 32.20 -9.91 -63.82
N THR A 8 31.52 -9.08 -64.62
CA THR A 8 30.46 -8.19 -64.11
C THR A 8 29.28 -8.94 -63.48
N TYR A 9 28.87 -10.09 -64.05
CA TYR A 9 27.84 -10.95 -63.45
C TYR A 9 28.27 -11.52 -62.10
N ARG A 10 29.55 -11.84 -61.93
CA ARG A 10 30.11 -12.36 -60.67
C ARG A 10 30.10 -11.28 -59.57
N TYR A 11 30.53 -10.07 -59.87
CA TYR A 11 30.47 -8.95 -58.93
C TYR A 11 29.04 -8.57 -58.56
N ARG A 12 28.12 -8.56 -59.53
CA ARG A 12 26.71 -8.25 -59.27
C ARG A 12 26.06 -9.27 -58.33
N ARG A 13 26.35 -10.57 -58.51
CA ARG A 13 25.87 -11.63 -57.60
C ARG A 13 26.46 -11.49 -56.20
N PHE A 14 27.76 -11.20 -56.11
CA PHE A 14 28.42 -10.98 -54.83
C PHE A 14 27.83 -9.77 -54.09
N TYR A 15 27.62 -8.66 -54.80
CA TYR A 15 27.00 -7.46 -54.24
C TYR A 15 25.58 -7.72 -53.72
N ILE A 16 24.74 -8.39 -54.51
CA ILE A 16 23.38 -8.75 -54.09
C ILE A 16 23.42 -9.63 -52.84
N PHE A 17 24.32 -10.62 -52.79
CA PHE A 17 24.47 -11.48 -51.62
C PHE A 17 24.91 -10.68 -50.38
N CYS A 18 25.90 -9.80 -50.51
CA CYS A 18 26.35 -8.94 -49.41
C CYS A 18 25.22 -8.03 -48.88
N VAL A 19 24.45 -7.42 -49.78
CA VAL A 19 23.31 -6.56 -49.39
C VAL A 19 22.23 -7.38 -48.68
N LEU A 20 21.90 -8.57 -49.19
CA LEU A 20 20.92 -9.45 -48.53
C LEU A 20 21.38 -9.88 -47.13
N VAL A 21 22.66 -10.25 -46.98
CA VAL A 21 23.23 -10.59 -45.67
C VAL A 21 23.15 -9.39 -44.72
N PHE A 22 23.51 -8.20 -45.19
CA PHE A 22 23.42 -6.99 -44.38
C PHE A 22 21.98 -6.70 -43.93
N ILE A 23 21.01 -6.82 -44.83
CA ILE A 23 19.58 -6.64 -44.51
C ILE A 23 19.14 -7.68 -43.49
N LEU A 24 19.50 -8.95 -43.66
CA LEU A 24 19.15 -10.01 -42.71
C LEU A 24 19.76 -9.74 -41.32
N CYS A 25 21.03 -9.34 -41.26
CA CYS A 25 21.68 -8.95 -40.01
C CYS A 25 20.96 -7.78 -39.33
N PHE A 26 20.57 -6.76 -40.10
CA PHE A 26 19.82 -5.61 -39.59
C PHE A 26 18.44 -6.03 -39.05
N LEU A 27 17.71 -6.88 -39.76
CA LEU A 27 16.42 -7.40 -39.31
C LEU A 27 16.53 -8.25 -38.03
N ILE A 28 17.58 -9.07 -37.92
CA ILE A 28 17.87 -9.83 -36.69
C ILE A 28 18.15 -8.86 -35.53
N PHE A 29 18.98 -7.84 -35.76
CA PHE A 29 19.28 -6.84 -34.76
C PHE A 29 18.02 -6.12 -34.28
N LEU A 30 17.21 -5.58 -35.20
CA LEU A 30 15.94 -4.93 -34.86
C LEU A 30 15.01 -5.84 -34.05
N ARG A 31 14.88 -7.11 -34.47
CA ARG A 31 14.09 -8.09 -33.72
C ARG A 31 14.59 -8.25 -32.29
N THR A 32 15.91 -8.39 -32.09
CA THR A 32 16.48 -8.57 -30.75
C THR A 32 16.23 -7.36 -29.85
N VAL A 33 16.36 -6.15 -30.40
CA VAL A 33 16.11 -4.89 -29.67
C VAL A 33 14.64 -4.76 -29.26
N ILE A 34 13.71 -5.03 -30.19
CA ILE A 34 12.27 -4.98 -29.89
C ILE A 34 11.90 -6.01 -28.81
N SER A 35 12.43 -7.23 -28.92
CA SER A 35 12.18 -8.28 -27.91
C SER A 35 12.65 -7.85 -26.53
N GLN A 36 13.86 -7.30 -26.40
CA GLN A 36 14.39 -6.84 -25.12
C GLN A 36 13.59 -5.68 -24.56
N LEU A 37 13.17 -4.72 -25.40
CA LEU A 37 12.35 -3.59 -25.00
C LEU A 37 11.00 -4.03 -24.43
N ILE A 38 10.31 -4.95 -25.09
CA ILE A 38 9.02 -5.49 -24.62
C ILE A 38 9.21 -6.20 -23.29
N CYS A 39 10.22 -7.06 -23.16
CA CYS A 39 10.52 -7.76 -21.90
C CYS A 39 10.80 -6.79 -20.75
N LEU A 40 11.59 -5.74 -20.99
CA LEU A 40 11.90 -4.74 -19.97
C LEU A 40 10.65 -3.97 -19.53
N ASN A 41 9.82 -3.53 -20.48
CA ASN A 41 8.58 -2.82 -20.17
C ASN A 41 7.60 -3.70 -19.39
N ALA A 42 7.44 -4.96 -19.79
CA ALA A 42 6.60 -5.91 -19.06
C ALA A 42 7.12 -6.15 -17.63
N GLY A 43 8.43 -6.33 -17.47
CA GLY A 43 9.07 -6.50 -16.16
C GLY A 43 8.85 -5.30 -15.24
N ARG A 44 8.98 -4.07 -15.76
CA ARG A 44 8.71 -2.84 -14.99
C ARG A 44 7.26 -2.75 -14.51
N VAL A 45 6.28 -3.14 -15.34
CA VAL A 45 4.87 -3.13 -14.95
C VAL A 45 4.59 -4.11 -13.81
N LEU A 46 5.16 -5.33 -13.88
CA LEU A 46 5.01 -6.32 -12.83
C LEU A 46 5.72 -5.89 -11.54
N HIS A 47 6.93 -5.36 -11.67
CA HIS A 47 7.70 -4.80 -10.55
C HIS A 47 6.89 -3.74 -9.80
N ASN A 48 6.35 -2.75 -10.52
CA ASN A 48 5.55 -1.69 -9.90
C ASN A 48 4.34 -2.24 -9.14
N LYS A 49 3.66 -3.26 -9.67
CA LYS A 49 2.52 -3.89 -8.98
C LYS A 49 2.95 -4.53 -7.67
N GLN A 50 4.07 -5.26 -7.67
CA GLN A 50 4.62 -5.88 -6.46
C GLN A 50 5.09 -4.84 -5.44
N SER A 51 5.72 -3.75 -5.90
CA SER A 51 6.14 -2.66 -5.02
C SER A 51 4.95 -2.02 -4.30
N VAL A 52 3.87 -1.73 -5.02
CA VAL A 52 2.64 -1.15 -4.44
C VAL A 52 1.98 -2.11 -3.46
N GLU A 53 1.96 -3.41 -3.76
CA GLU A 53 1.40 -4.40 -2.85
C GLU A 53 2.19 -4.46 -1.52
N VAL A 54 3.52 -4.46 -1.59
CA VAL A 54 4.38 -4.43 -0.39
C VAL A 54 4.16 -3.16 0.42
N GLU A 55 4.09 -2.00 -0.24
CA GLU A 55 3.83 -0.72 0.43
C GLU A 55 2.46 -0.71 1.15
N THR A 56 1.44 -1.28 0.50
CA THR A 56 0.11 -1.43 1.08
C THR A 56 0.14 -2.35 2.31
N GLN A 57 0.88 -3.46 2.24
CA GLN A 57 1.05 -4.37 3.38
C GLN A 57 1.78 -3.69 4.54
N MET A 58 2.81 -2.88 4.27
CA MET A 58 3.53 -2.13 5.30
C MET A 58 2.62 -1.15 6.06
N THR A 59 1.65 -0.51 5.40
CA THR A 59 0.68 0.37 6.05
C THR A 59 -0.11 -0.37 7.15
N SER A 60 -0.46 -1.64 6.93
CA SER A 60 -1.17 -2.44 7.94
C SER A 60 -0.30 -2.77 9.15
N VAL A 61 1.00 -3.01 8.92
CA VAL A 61 1.98 -3.24 10.00
C VAL A 61 2.12 -1.98 10.85
N GLU A 62 2.22 -0.81 10.21
CA GLU A 62 2.29 0.48 10.92
C GLU A 62 1.06 0.71 11.82
N ARG A 63 -0.15 0.37 11.34
CA ARG A 63 -1.38 0.43 12.14
C ARG A 63 -1.37 -0.50 13.35
N ILE A 64 -0.88 -1.73 13.17
CA ILE A 64 -0.77 -2.68 14.29
C ILE A 64 0.19 -2.15 15.35
N LEU A 65 1.34 -1.62 14.92
CA LEU A 65 2.32 -1.03 15.84
C LEU A 65 1.74 0.18 16.58
N GLU A 66 0.96 1.02 15.89
CA GLU A 66 0.22 2.13 16.51
C GLU A 66 -0.69 1.61 17.63
N TYR A 67 -1.53 0.60 17.37
CA TYR A 67 -2.42 0.00 18.38
C TYR A 67 -1.68 -0.66 19.55
N CYS A 68 -0.51 -1.26 19.31
CA CYS A 68 0.31 -1.84 20.38
C CYS A 68 0.89 -0.79 21.34
N SER A 69 1.00 0.46 20.90
CA SER A 69 1.58 1.56 21.68
C SER A 69 0.54 2.45 22.38
N LEU A 70 -0.75 2.24 22.14
CA LEU A 70 -1.82 3.05 22.74
C LEU A 70 -1.88 2.87 24.26
N GLU A 71 -2.25 3.95 24.95
CA GLU A 71 -2.58 3.89 26.38
C GLU A 71 -3.72 2.88 26.59
N GLN A 72 -3.44 1.86 27.40
CA GLN A 72 -4.41 0.82 27.70
C GLN A 72 -5.55 1.39 28.54
N GLU A 73 -6.79 1.03 28.21
CA GLU A 73 -7.94 1.37 29.05
C GLU A 73 -7.76 0.81 30.48
N PRO A 74 -8.34 1.47 31.50
CA PRO A 74 -8.30 0.98 32.87
C PRO A 74 -8.81 -0.46 32.95
N SER A 75 -8.14 -1.30 33.74
CA SER A 75 -8.50 -2.72 33.83
C SER A 75 -9.95 -2.90 34.31
N ASN A 76 -10.72 -3.72 33.60
CA ASN A 76 -12.10 -4.05 33.97
C ASN A 76 -12.18 -4.84 35.30
N GLN A 77 -11.06 -5.39 35.76
CA GLN A 77 -10.95 -6.02 37.07
C GLN A 77 -10.65 -4.98 38.13
N LEU A 78 -11.69 -4.57 38.86
CA LEU A 78 -11.53 -3.76 40.07
C LEU A 78 -10.73 -4.56 41.10
N SER A 79 -9.70 -3.96 41.70
CA SER A 79 -9.05 -4.58 42.84
C SER A 79 -10.08 -4.83 43.95
N PHE A 80 -9.83 -5.83 44.81
CA PHE A 80 -10.76 -6.23 45.88
C PHE A 80 -11.21 -5.04 46.76
N LYS A 81 -10.37 -4.01 46.86
CA LYS A 81 -10.63 -2.75 47.59
C LYS A 81 -11.75 -1.88 46.96
N TYR A 82 -11.97 -1.95 45.65
CA TYR A 82 -12.96 -1.13 44.92
C TYR A 82 -14.17 -1.94 44.43
N ARG A 83 -14.27 -3.23 44.78
CA ARG A 83 -15.40 -4.06 44.39
C ARG A 83 -16.65 -3.61 45.13
N SER A 84 -17.72 -3.33 44.39
CA SER A 84 -19.01 -3.03 45.00
C SER A 84 -19.51 -4.20 45.84
N PRO A 85 -20.23 -3.93 46.94
CA PRO A 85 -20.87 -4.97 47.76
C PRO A 85 -21.79 -5.88 46.94
N ALA A 86 -22.00 -7.12 47.38
CA ALA A 86 -22.86 -8.09 46.67
C ALA A 86 -24.32 -7.65 46.53
N ASN A 87 -24.79 -6.76 47.41
CA ASN A 87 -26.13 -6.17 47.41
C ASN A 87 -26.20 -4.83 46.66
N TRP A 88 -25.17 -4.45 45.89
CA TRP A 88 -25.19 -3.26 45.04
C TRP A 88 -25.75 -3.56 43.65
N PRO A 89 -26.59 -2.68 43.07
CA PRO A 89 -27.21 -1.52 43.70
C PRO A 89 -28.46 -1.94 44.49
N SER A 90 -28.55 -1.53 45.75
CA SER A 90 -29.74 -1.77 46.59
C SER A 90 -30.91 -0.88 46.21
N GLN A 91 -30.63 0.28 45.61
CA GLN A 91 -31.60 1.20 45.02
C GLN A 91 -31.01 1.78 43.73
N GLY A 92 -31.83 1.90 42.68
CA GLY A 92 -31.40 2.38 41.35
C GLY A 92 -31.20 3.90 41.25
N ARG A 93 -30.82 4.58 42.33
CA ARG A 93 -30.66 6.04 42.35
C ARG A 93 -29.35 6.45 41.69
N ILE A 94 -29.42 7.27 40.65
CA ILE A 94 -28.25 7.83 39.97
C ILE A 94 -28.18 9.33 40.26
N VAL A 95 -27.02 9.78 40.74
CA VAL A 95 -26.77 11.19 41.08
C VAL A 95 -25.59 11.71 40.28
N PHE A 96 -25.82 12.67 39.39
CA PHE A 96 -24.77 13.39 38.70
C PHE A 96 -24.36 14.59 39.56
N LYS A 97 -23.12 14.61 40.07
CA LYS A 97 -22.58 15.74 40.85
C LYS A 97 -21.41 16.35 40.10
N ASN A 98 -21.58 17.58 39.61
CA ASN A 98 -20.52 18.35 38.94
C ASN A 98 -19.81 17.56 37.82
N VAL A 99 -20.57 16.83 37.01
CA VAL A 99 -20.03 16.06 35.89
C VAL A 99 -19.86 16.98 34.69
N SER A 100 -18.69 16.94 34.08
CA SER A 100 -18.41 17.56 32.78
C SER A 100 -17.82 16.50 31.86
N MET A 101 -18.22 16.53 30.59
CA MET A 101 -17.76 15.58 29.58
C MET A 101 -17.36 16.35 28.32
N SER A 102 -16.20 16.01 27.77
CA SER A 102 -15.75 16.43 26.45
C SER A 102 -15.40 15.19 25.64
N HIS A 103 -15.69 15.23 24.34
CA HIS A 103 -15.47 14.11 23.42
C HIS A 103 -13.97 13.87 23.13
N SER A 104 -13.14 14.92 23.20
CA SER A 104 -11.69 14.78 23.05
C SER A 104 -10.97 15.73 24.00
N LYS A 105 -9.75 15.35 24.43
CA LYS A 105 -8.88 16.20 25.25
C LYS A 105 -8.51 17.52 24.54
N GLU A 106 -8.63 17.56 23.22
CA GLU A 106 -8.28 18.71 22.37
C GLU A 106 -9.43 19.70 22.14
N LEU A 107 -10.67 19.22 22.19
CA LEU A 107 -11.82 20.09 22.09
C LEU A 107 -12.05 20.77 23.44
N ASN A 108 -11.48 21.97 23.61
CA ASN A 108 -11.61 22.82 24.79
C ASN A 108 -13.06 23.34 25.04
N SER A 109 -14.06 22.77 24.36
CA SER A 109 -15.46 23.09 24.53
C SER A 109 -16.18 21.93 25.21
N PRO A 110 -16.65 22.07 26.46
CA PRO A 110 -17.43 21.03 27.13
C PRO A 110 -18.78 20.86 26.42
N LEU A 111 -19.16 19.61 26.13
CA LEU A 111 -20.46 19.28 25.52
C LEU A 111 -21.59 19.34 26.55
N ILE A 112 -21.27 19.00 27.80
CA ILE A 112 -22.17 19.15 28.96
C ILE A 112 -21.48 20.10 29.93
N GLY A 113 -22.05 21.31 30.07
CA GLY A 113 -21.76 22.21 31.16
C GLY A 113 -22.24 21.61 32.48
N SER A 114 -21.47 21.81 33.55
CA SER A 114 -21.69 21.27 34.90
C SER A 114 -23.16 21.32 35.32
N SER A 115 -23.86 20.18 35.23
CA SER A 115 -25.27 20.06 35.55
C SER A 115 -25.46 19.05 36.68
N SER A 116 -26.25 19.43 37.69
CA SER A 116 -26.59 18.58 38.83
C SER A 116 -28.05 18.19 38.73
N TYR A 117 -28.35 16.99 38.23
CA TYR A 117 -29.70 16.45 38.13
C TYR A 117 -29.78 15.03 38.71
N PHE A 118 -30.95 14.72 39.24
CA PHE A 118 -31.25 13.46 39.91
C PHE A 118 -32.19 12.65 39.03
N ILE A 119 -31.87 11.38 38.78
CA ILE A 119 -32.78 10.44 38.11
C ILE A 119 -33.23 9.41 39.14
N ASN A 120 -34.50 9.44 39.51
CA ASN A 120 -35.17 8.38 40.27
C ASN A 120 -36.08 7.61 39.30
N ASN A 121 -36.06 6.28 39.39
CA ASN A 121 -37.08 5.41 38.82
C ASN A 121 -38.10 5.09 39.91
#